data_AF-A0A955QFE0-F1
#
_entry.id   AF-A0A955QFE0-F1
#
_cell.length_a   1.000
_cell.length_b   1.000
_cell.length_c   1.000
_cell.angle_alpha   90.00
_cell.angle_beta   90.00
_cell.angle_gamma   90.00
#
_symmetry.space_group_name_H-M   'P 1'
#
loop_
_entity.id
_entity.type
_entity.pdbx_description
1 polymer ?
#
loop_
_entity_poly.entity_id
_entity_poly.type
_entity_poly.pdbx_seq_one_letter_code
_entity_poly.pdbx_strand_id
1 'polypeptide(L)'
;MPASFGEPWTDFLESLIRHHRIMQVGIRGKEGDLVGWTTREHVRIVQAVFSGVGEVSVCQLGPTSASTEDPVTPEAAACAVIQGWMPYVGPVTVAELAERVQVPASLIQQALLQLEGQGQVLRGRFRPTCAEEQARAGTSPVLDEEWCDRSVLARIHRRTVTALRREIEPVSAADFMRFLFRWQHCAEGAQLHGEPGLREVLGQLAGFEAPASSWEASVISMRVANYRPEWLDTLCLQGELTWGRLTPPIPKAVVAPAVRPVHPDDFWTGQAANAPLVSKPLTPTSLAPIGFCRRQDVG
;
A
#
# COMPACT_ATOMS: atom_id res chain seq x y z
N MET A 1 6.68 27.86 -23.88
CA MET A 1 7.59 27.59 -22.74
C MET A 1 8.28 28.89 -22.37
N PRO A 2 8.27 29.31 -21.09
CA PRO A 2 9.08 30.45 -20.64
C PRO A 2 10.58 30.12 -20.77
N ALA A 3 11.37 31.12 -21.16
CA ALA A 3 12.77 30.96 -21.59
C ALA A 3 13.77 30.51 -20.50
N SER A 4 13.32 30.25 -19.27
CA SER A 4 14.16 30.11 -18.08
C SER A 4 14.54 28.68 -17.68
N PHE A 5 14.10 27.62 -18.39
CA PHE A 5 14.18 26.23 -17.89
C PHE A 5 15.02 25.21 -18.70
N GLY A 6 16.06 25.60 -19.43
CA GLY A 6 16.95 24.62 -20.07
C GLY A 6 18.33 25.15 -20.49
N GLU A 7 19.35 24.28 -20.41
CA GLU A 7 20.66 24.40 -21.10
C GLU A 7 20.51 24.96 -22.53
N PRO A 8 21.51 25.66 -23.10
CA PRO A 8 21.32 26.63 -24.19
C PRO A 8 20.83 26.00 -25.50
N TRP A 9 19.52 25.75 -25.56
CA TRP A 9 18.72 25.48 -26.76
C TRP A 9 18.83 26.62 -27.79
N THR A 10 19.44 27.75 -27.41
CA THR A 10 19.83 28.88 -28.26
C THR A 10 20.61 28.47 -29.51
N ASP A 11 21.49 27.47 -29.44
CA ASP A 11 22.27 27.04 -30.62
C ASP A 11 21.36 26.41 -31.70
N PHE A 12 20.32 25.70 -31.27
CA PHE A 12 19.32 25.16 -32.19
C PHE A 12 18.30 26.22 -32.62
N LEU A 13 18.07 27.25 -31.79
CA LEU A 13 17.14 28.34 -32.09
C LEU A 13 17.54 29.06 -33.38
N GLU A 14 18.82 29.41 -33.54
CA GLU A 14 19.30 30.08 -34.75
C GLU A 14 19.09 29.22 -36.01
N SER A 15 19.35 27.92 -35.91
CA SER A 15 19.12 26.97 -37.00
C SER A 15 17.63 26.88 -37.35
N LEU A 16 16.75 26.83 -36.34
CA LEU A 16 15.30 26.74 -36.53
C LEU A 16 14.70 28.03 -37.09
N ILE A 17 15.23 29.20 -36.71
CA ILE A 17 14.87 30.51 -37.29
C ILE A 17 15.30 30.54 -38.76
N ARG A 18 16.54 30.13 -39.06
CA ARG A 18 17.09 30.09 -40.43
C ARG A 18 16.27 29.19 -41.35
N HIS A 19 15.73 28.10 -40.83
CA HIS A 19 14.87 27.17 -41.58
C HIS A 19 13.38 27.51 -41.53
N HIS A 20 12.98 28.67 -40.99
CA HIS A 20 11.59 29.12 -40.87
C HIS A 20 10.66 28.09 -40.20
N ARG A 21 11.19 27.32 -39.24
CA ARG A 21 10.42 26.30 -38.49
C ARG A 21 9.81 26.85 -37.21
N ILE A 22 10.42 27.88 -36.63
CA ILE A 22 9.91 28.57 -35.45
C ILE A 22 9.68 30.05 -35.75
N MET A 23 8.66 30.60 -35.11
CA MET A 23 8.20 31.96 -35.27
C MET A 23 8.14 32.64 -33.90
N GLN A 24 8.59 33.89 -33.84
CA GLN A 24 8.43 34.72 -32.65
C GLN A 24 7.03 35.34 -32.66
N VAL A 25 6.32 35.19 -31.55
CA VAL A 25 4.98 35.76 -31.33
C VAL A 25 5.07 36.71 -30.14
N GLY A 26 4.77 37.98 -30.38
CA GLY A 26 4.55 38.98 -29.35
C GLY A 26 3.05 39.15 -29.12
N ILE A 27 2.61 39.01 -27.87
CA ILE A 27 1.24 39.26 -27.46
C ILE A 27 1.27 40.50 -26.57
N ARG A 28 0.75 41.62 -27.09
CA ARG A 28 0.64 42.87 -26.32
C ARG A 28 -0.66 42.85 -25.53
N GLY A 29 -0.59 42.42 -24.27
CA GLY A 29 -1.73 42.35 -23.35
C GLY A 29 -1.86 43.60 -22.48
N LYS A 30 -3.00 43.75 -21.79
CA LYS A 30 -3.23 44.82 -20.80
C LYS A 30 -2.35 44.69 -19.55
N GLU A 31 -1.91 43.47 -19.22
CA GLU A 31 -1.09 43.15 -18.04
C GLU A 31 0.43 43.00 -18.35
N GLY A 32 0.83 43.16 -19.62
CA GLY A 32 2.23 43.10 -20.04
C GLY A 32 2.40 42.58 -21.47
N ASP A 33 3.57 42.86 -22.06
CA ASP A 33 3.98 42.29 -23.34
C ASP A 33 4.56 40.89 -23.10
N LEU A 34 3.90 39.86 -23.64
CA LEU A 34 4.39 38.48 -23.62
C LEU A 34 5.11 38.19 -24.94
N VAL A 35 6.36 37.74 -24.86
CA VAL A 35 7.14 37.33 -26.03
C VAL A 35 7.42 35.83 -25.94
N GLY A 36 6.97 35.08 -26.94
CA GLY A 36 7.14 33.63 -27.00
C GLY A 36 7.57 33.14 -28.37
N TRP A 37 7.96 31.87 -28.41
CA TRP A 37 8.30 31.15 -29.64
C TRP A 37 7.27 30.04 -29.87
N THR A 38 6.79 29.91 -31.11
CA THR A 38 5.90 28.82 -31.53
C THR A 38 6.40 28.22 -32.83
N THR A 39 6.04 26.97 -33.13
CA THR A 39 6.36 26.38 -34.44
C THR A 39 5.42 26.93 -35.52
N ARG A 40 5.87 26.93 -36.77
CA ARG A 40 5.14 27.55 -37.89
C ARG A 40 3.71 27.00 -38.03
N GLU A 41 3.53 25.70 -37.82
CA GLU A 41 2.23 25.02 -37.87
C GLU A 41 1.27 25.44 -36.73
N HIS A 42 1.80 25.83 -35.57
CA HIS A 42 0.98 26.24 -34.43
C HIS A 42 0.74 27.75 -34.35
N VAL A 43 1.26 28.56 -35.30
CA VAL A 43 1.06 30.02 -35.31
C VAL A 43 -0.43 30.39 -35.32
N ARG A 44 -1.24 29.71 -36.15
CA ARG A 44 -2.68 29.98 -36.24
C ARG A 44 -3.42 29.66 -34.94
N ILE A 45 -3.04 28.58 -34.26
CA ILE A 45 -3.60 28.20 -32.96
C ILE A 45 -3.29 29.27 -31.92
N VAL A 46 -2.03 29.70 -31.83
CA VAL A 46 -1.62 30.76 -30.89
C VAL A 46 -2.33 32.08 -31.21
N GLN A 47 -2.41 32.47 -32.48
CA GLN A 47 -3.16 33.67 -32.89
C GLN A 47 -4.64 33.60 -32.50
N ALA A 48 -5.29 32.45 -32.69
CA ALA A 48 -6.69 32.25 -32.33
C ALA A 48 -6.91 32.34 -30.81
N VAL A 49 -6.10 31.65 -30.00
CA VAL A 49 -6.22 31.66 -28.53
C VAL A 49 -6.06 33.07 -27.95
N PHE A 50 -5.10 33.85 -28.46
CA PHE A 50 -4.77 35.17 -27.92
C PHE A 50 -5.47 36.33 -28.61
N SER A 51 -6.29 36.07 -29.62
CA SER A 51 -7.03 37.10 -30.37
C SER A 51 -7.93 37.99 -29.50
N GLY A 52 -8.42 37.47 -28.37
CA GLY A 52 -9.23 38.22 -27.40
C GLY A 52 -8.44 38.90 -26.27
N VAL A 53 -7.14 38.63 -26.14
CA VAL A 53 -6.30 39.12 -25.03
C VAL A 53 -5.50 40.36 -25.42
N GLY A 54 -5.10 40.49 -26.69
CA GLY A 54 -4.25 41.57 -27.15
C GLY A 54 -3.89 41.53 -28.64
N GLU A 55 -3.08 42.48 -29.08
CA GLU A 55 -2.57 42.50 -30.46
C GLU A 55 -1.45 41.47 -30.60
N VAL A 56 -1.65 40.49 -31.47
CA VAL A 56 -0.70 39.40 -31.72
C VAL A 56 0.19 39.79 -32.90
N SER A 57 1.43 40.14 -32.61
CA SER A 57 2.47 40.44 -33.61
C SER A 57 3.30 39.18 -33.90
N VAL A 58 3.32 38.74 -35.16
CA VAL A 58 4.17 37.64 -35.62
C VAL A 58 5.29 38.20 -36.48
N CYS A 59 6.55 38.02 -36.06
CA CYS A 59 7.68 38.49 -36.85
C CYS A 59 7.94 37.52 -38.02
N GLN A 60 7.80 38.02 -39.25
CA GLN A 60 8.14 37.38 -40.54
C GLN A 60 7.24 36.23 -41.04
N LEU A 61 6.03 36.54 -41.51
CA LEU A 61 5.34 35.64 -42.45
C LEU A 61 6.03 35.67 -43.82
N GLY A 62 6.91 34.71 -44.11
CA GLY A 62 7.18 34.33 -45.49
C GLY A 62 5.89 33.80 -46.15
N PRO A 63 5.73 33.89 -47.48
CA PRO A 63 4.50 33.46 -48.15
C PRO A 63 4.26 31.98 -47.84
N THR A 64 3.22 31.71 -47.07
CA THR A 64 2.77 30.34 -46.81
C THR A 64 1.89 29.93 -47.99
N SER A 65 2.26 28.85 -48.67
CA SER A 65 1.33 28.11 -49.52
C SER A 65 0.15 27.74 -48.64
N ALA A 66 -0.97 28.43 -48.87
CA ALA A 66 -2.18 28.31 -48.09
C ALA A 66 -2.69 26.88 -48.15
N SER A 67 -2.40 26.08 -47.12
CA SER A 67 -3.22 24.93 -46.81
C SER A 67 -4.55 25.46 -46.28
N THR A 68 -5.57 25.18 -47.06
CA THR A 68 -7.00 25.33 -46.82
C THR A 68 -7.37 24.53 -45.56
N GLU A 69 -7.31 25.17 -44.41
CA GLU A 69 -7.86 24.63 -43.17
C GLU A 69 -8.85 25.65 -42.62
N ASP A 70 -9.97 25.15 -42.10
CA ASP A 70 -11.09 25.92 -41.57
C ASP A 70 -10.62 26.98 -40.56
N PRO A 71 -11.33 28.12 -40.42
CA PRO A 71 -11.00 29.11 -39.41
C PRO A 71 -11.03 28.48 -38.01
N VAL A 72 -9.85 28.41 -37.37
CA VAL A 72 -9.72 27.87 -36.02
C VAL A 72 -10.36 28.86 -35.06
N THR A 73 -11.46 28.47 -34.42
CA THR A 73 -12.11 29.28 -33.38
C THR A 73 -11.21 29.36 -32.14
N PRO A 74 -11.28 30.45 -31.35
CA PRO A 74 -10.48 30.57 -30.12
C PRO A 74 -10.73 29.40 -29.15
N GLU A 75 -11.96 28.88 -29.10
CA GLU A 75 -12.34 27.74 -28.27
C GLU A 75 -11.68 26.44 -28.75
N ALA A 76 -11.68 26.19 -30.07
CA ALA A 76 -11.04 25.01 -30.65
C ALA A 76 -9.51 25.06 -30.46
N ALA A 77 -8.92 26.25 -30.61
CA ALA A 77 -7.51 26.48 -30.39
C ALA A 77 -7.12 26.26 -28.92
N ALA A 78 -7.92 26.78 -27.98
CA ALA A 78 -7.71 26.57 -26.55
C ALA A 78 -7.84 25.08 -26.19
N CYS A 79 -8.84 24.39 -26.74
CA CYS A 79 -9.03 22.96 -26.55
C CYS A 79 -7.80 22.14 -27.00
N ALA A 80 -7.26 22.41 -28.19
CA ALA A 80 -6.05 21.74 -28.69
C ALA A 80 -4.82 22.01 -27.81
N VAL A 81 -4.64 23.25 -27.33
CA VAL A 81 -3.54 23.60 -26.43
C VAL A 81 -3.67 22.85 -25.11
N ILE A 82 -4.84 22.91 -24.46
CA ILE A 82 -5.07 22.25 -23.18
C ILE A 82 -4.92 20.73 -23.33
N GLN A 83 -5.47 20.14 -24.40
CA GLN A 83 -5.30 18.71 -24.69
C GLN A 83 -3.82 18.30 -24.79
N GLY A 84 -2.97 19.13 -25.38
CA GLY A 84 -1.53 18.89 -25.44
C GLY A 84 -0.82 19.00 -24.09
N TRP A 85 -1.32 19.83 -23.17
CA TRP A 85 -0.77 20.01 -21.83
C TRP A 85 -1.16 18.90 -20.86
N MET A 86 -2.41 18.42 -20.91
CA MET A 86 -2.97 17.48 -19.93
C MET A 86 -2.12 16.20 -19.68
N PRO A 87 -1.47 15.57 -20.67
CA PRO A 87 -0.60 14.41 -20.44
C PRO A 87 0.68 14.69 -19.63
N TYR A 88 1.09 15.95 -19.51
CA TYR A 88 2.31 16.39 -18.83
C TYR A 88 2.04 17.07 -17.49
N VAL A 89 0.77 17.35 -17.18
CA VAL A 89 0.34 17.98 -15.94
C VAL A 89 -0.37 16.92 -15.07
N GLY A 90 -0.14 16.98 -13.76
CA GLY A 90 -0.87 16.16 -12.80
C GLY A 90 -2.29 16.69 -12.57
N PRO A 91 -2.94 16.29 -11.46
CA PRO A 91 -4.15 16.97 -11.01
C PRO A 91 -3.91 18.47 -10.88
N VAL A 92 -4.74 19.26 -11.55
CA VAL A 92 -4.57 20.71 -11.67
C VAL A 92 -5.92 21.42 -11.59
N THR A 93 -5.95 22.60 -10.98
CA THR A 93 -7.14 23.46 -10.98
C THR A 93 -7.17 24.36 -12.22
N VAL A 94 -8.33 24.94 -12.53
CA VAL A 94 -8.45 25.90 -13.63
C VAL A 94 -7.54 27.13 -13.40
N ALA A 95 -7.42 27.59 -12.16
CA ALA A 95 -6.57 28.72 -11.79
C ALA A 95 -5.08 28.42 -12.02
N GLU A 96 -4.60 27.26 -11.54
CA GLU A 96 -3.22 26.82 -11.75
C GLU A 96 -2.88 26.66 -13.24
N LEU A 97 -3.85 26.17 -14.04
CA LEU A 97 -3.67 26.00 -15.48
C LEU A 97 -3.69 27.35 -16.22
N ALA A 98 -4.53 28.30 -15.79
CA ALA A 98 -4.58 29.66 -16.31
C ALA A 98 -3.27 30.41 -16.09
N GLU A 99 -2.71 30.33 -14.88
CA GLU A 99 -1.40 30.92 -14.56
C GLU A 99 -0.27 30.30 -15.40
N ARG A 100 -0.34 29.00 -15.68
CA ARG A 100 0.73 28.28 -16.39
C ARG A 100 0.70 28.49 -17.90
N VAL A 101 -0.49 28.50 -18.50
CA VAL A 101 -0.68 28.61 -19.96
C VAL A 101 -0.93 30.06 -20.39
N GLN A 102 -1.25 30.95 -19.45
CA GLN A 102 -1.55 32.37 -19.68
C GLN A 102 -2.76 32.57 -20.60
N VAL A 103 -3.76 31.68 -20.48
CA VAL A 103 -5.01 31.70 -21.27
C VAL A 103 -6.17 32.04 -20.33
N PRO A 104 -7.18 32.82 -20.77
CA PRO A 104 -8.33 33.14 -19.95
C PRO A 104 -9.01 31.90 -19.35
N ALA A 105 -9.31 31.95 -18.05
CA ALA A 105 -9.89 30.83 -17.31
C ALA A 105 -11.22 30.32 -17.93
N SER A 106 -12.00 31.21 -18.55
CA SER A 106 -13.25 30.86 -19.25
C SER A 106 -13.03 29.89 -20.43
N LEU A 107 -12.01 30.17 -21.26
CA LEU A 107 -11.65 29.29 -22.39
C LEU A 107 -11.09 27.95 -21.90
N ILE A 108 -10.32 27.98 -20.81
CA ILE A 108 -9.79 26.76 -20.19
C ILE A 108 -10.94 25.89 -19.65
N GLN A 109 -11.91 26.50 -18.96
CA GLN A 109 -13.06 25.78 -18.44
C GLN A 109 -13.91 25.15 -19.56
N GLN A 110 -14.14 25.88 -20.65
CA GLN A 110 -14.84 25.34 -21.82
C GLN A 110 -14.08 24.18 -22.48
N ALA A 111 -12.77 24.31 -22.66
CA ALA A 111 -11.91 23.26 -23.20
C ALA A 111 -11.94 22.00 -22.32
N LEU A 112 -11.83 22.14 -21.00
CA LEU A 112 -11.84 21.02 -20.06
C LEU A 112 -13.19 20.28 -20.06
N LEU A 113 -14.32 21.01 -20.11
CA LEU A 113 -15.65 20.42 -20.24
C LEU A 113 -15.81 19.64 -21.56
N GLN A 114 -15.25 20.16 -22.66
CA GLN A 114 -15.27 19.46 -23.94
C GLN A 114 -14.42 18.17 -23.89
N LEU A 115 -13.22 18.23 -23.28
CA LEU A 115 -12.34 17.07 -23.14
C LEU A 115 -12.90 16.02 -22.18
N GLU A 116 -13.67 16.43 -21.16
CA GLU A 116 -14.41 15.52 -20.27
C GLU A 116 -15.53 14.80 -21.03
N GLY A 117 -16.27 15.51 -21.88
CA GLY A 117 -17.27 14.91 -22.76
C GLY A 117 -16.68 13.87 -23.72
N GLN A 118 -15.41 14.03 -24.10
CA GLN A 118 -14.65 13.05 -24.90
C GLN A 118 -14.00 11.93 -24.07
N GLY A 119 -14.09 12.00 -22.74
CA GLY A 119 -13.49 11.04 -21.81
C GLY A 119 -11.97 11.07 -21.74
N GLN A 120 -11.32 12.16 -22.16
CA GLN A 120 -9.86 12.29 -22.10
C GLN A 120 -9.38 12.75 -20.73
N VAL A 121 -10.09 13.70 -20.14
CA VAL A 121 -9.83 14.23 -18.80
C VAL A 121 -10.94 13.82 -17.84
N LEU A 122 -10.59 13.75 -16.56
CA LEU A 122 -11.49 13.43 -15.47
C LEU A 122 -11.51 14.61 -14.50
N ARG A 123 -12.71 14.93 -14.04
CA ARG A 123 -12.96 15.93 -13.00
C ARG A 123 -13.10 15.24 -11.65
N GLY A 124 -12.50 15.81 -10.61
CA GLY A 124 -12.59 15.25 -9.27
C GLY A 124 -11.67 15.93 -8.26
N ARG A 125 -11.35 15.20 -7.20
CA ARG A 125 -10.37 15.59 -6.18
C ARG A 125 -9.34 14.49 -6.07
N PHE A 126 -8.12 14.77 -6.51
CA PHE A 126 -7.07 13.76 -6.64
C PHE A 126 -5.89 14.03 -5.70
N ARG A 127 -5.60 15.29 -5.37
CA ARG A 127 -4.59 15.64 -4.36
C ARG A 127 -5.17 15.51 -2.94
N PRO A 128 -4.43 14.91 -1.99
CA PRO A 128 -4.84 14.92 -0.59
C PRO A 128 -4.75 16.36 -0.07
N THR A 129 -5.88 16.97 0.26
CA THR A 129 -5.90 18.21 1.03
C THR A 129 -5.42 17.90 2.45
N CYS A 130 -4.25 18.43 2.84
CA CYS A 130 -3.79 18.33 4.22
C CYS A 130 -4.73 19.13 5.12
N ALA A 131 -5.69 18.44 5.76
CA ALA A 131 -6.72 19.03 6.63
C ALA A 131 -6.15 20.03 7.66
N GLU A 132 -4.88 19.87 8.05
CA GLU A 132 -4.15 20.75 8.97
C GLU A 132 -3.76 22.11 8.37
N GLU A 133 -3.46 22.18 7.07
CA GLU A 133 -3.18 23.44 6.37
C GLU A 133 -4.47 24.23 6.12
N GLN A 134 -5.58 23.53 5.84
CA GLN A 134 -6.89 24.17 5.65
C GLN A 134 -7.51 24.70 6.96
N ALA A 135 -7.25 24.03 8.11
CA ALA A 135 -7.69 24.53 9.42
C ALA A 135 -6.98 25.83 9.83
N ARG A 136 -5.73 26.04 9.40
CA ARG A 136 -4.97 27.27 9.67
C ARG A 136 -5.41 28.45 8.80
N ALA A 137 -5.97 28.19 7.62
CA ALA A 137 -6.32 29.23 6.64
C ALA A 137 -7.68 29.90 6.88
N GLY A 138 -8.50 29.43 7.84
CA GLY A 138 -9.74 30.09 8.29
C GLY A 138 -10.80 30.34 7.21
N THR A 139 -10.60 29.84 6.00
CA THR A 139 -11.42 30.10 4.82
C THR A 139 -12.30 28.89 4.57
N SER A 140 -13.61 29.11 4.43
CA SER A 140 -14.61 28.07 4.14
C SER A 140 -14.14 27.19 2.96
N PRO A 141 -14.29 25.86 3.00
CA PRO A 141 -13.70 24.96 2.02
C PRO A 141 -14.44 25.06 0.68
N VAL A 142 -14.11 26.06 -0.13
CA VAL A 142 -14.31 25.96 -1.57
C VAL A 142 -13.22 25.02 -2.07
N LEU A 143 -13.54 23.73 -2.02
CA LEU A 143 -12.67 22.68 -2.54
C LEU A 143 -12.71 22.80 -4.07
N ASP A 144 -11.69 23.44 -4.64
CA ASP A 144 -11.59 23.64 -6.07
C ASP A 144 -11.62 22.30 -6.80
N GLU A 145 -12.43 22.22 -7.85
CA GLU A 145 -12.52 21.05 -8.72
C GLU A 145 -11.22 20.89 -9.51
N GLU A 146 -10.62 19.70 -9.44
CA GLU A 146 -9.38 19.38 -10.15
C GLU A 146 -9.66 18.58 -11.42
N TRP A 147 -8.78 18.76 -12.39
CA TRP A 147 -8.81 18.09 -13.67
C TRP A 147 -7.53 17.28 -13.86
N CYS A 148 -7.65 16.07 -14.38
CA CYS A 148 -6.50 15.20 -14.62
C CYS A 148 -6.71 14.35 -15.88
N ASP A 149 -5.66 14.17 -16.67
CA ASP A 149 -5.67 13.25 -17.80
C ASP A 149 -5.87 11.80 -17.32
N ARG A 150 -6.72 11.03 -18.01
CA ARG A 150 -7.05 9.65 -17.62
C ARG A 150 -5.80 8.74 -17.57
N SER A 151 -4.86 8.93 -18.48
CA SER A 151 -3.65 8.11 -18.60
C SER A 151 -2.63 8.45 -17.52
N VAL A 152 -2.53 9.75 -17.19
CA VAL A 152 -1.74 10.24 -16.06
C VAL A 152 -2.29 9.71 -14.75
N LEU A 153 -3.61 9.81 -14.53
CA LEU A 153 -4.26 9.30 -13.33
C LEU A 153 -4.07 7.79 -13.18
N ALA A 154 -4.25 7.02 -14.27
CA ALA A 154 -4.00 5.58 -14.27
C ALA A 154 -2.52 5.22 -14.00
N ARG A 155 -1.57 6.07 -14.43
CA ARG A 155 -0.14 5.89 -14.14
C ARG A 155 0.15 6.19 -12.67
N ILE A 156 -0.43 7.26 -12.11
CA ILE A 156 -0.34 7.59 -10.68
C ILE A 156 -0.86 6.40 -9.86
N HIS A 157 -2.08 5.94 -10.14
CA HIS A 157 -2.70 4.82 -9.42
C HIS A 157 -1.85 3.53 -9.47
N ARG A 158 -1.36 3.14 -10.65
CA ARG A 158 -0.48 1.96 -10.79
C ARG A 158 0.80 2.09 -9.98
N ARG A 159 1.42 3.28 -9.96
CA ARG A 159 2.63 3.53 -9.16
C ARG A 159 2.33 3.42 -7.66
N THR A 160 1.21 3.99 -7.20
CA THR A 160 0.77 3.90 -5.80
C THR A 160 0.53 2.44 -5.38
N VAL A 161 -0.22 1.67 -6.18
CA VAL A 161 -0.47 0.25 -5.91
C VAL A 161 0.83 -0.56 -5.91
N THR A 162 1.75 -0.27 -6.82
CA THR A 162 3.05 -0.95 -6.88
C THR A 162 3.90 -0.64 -5.66
N ALA A 163 3.92 0.61 -5.20
CA ALA A 163 4.63 1.00 -3.98
C ALA A 163 4.07 0.28 -2.74
N LEU A 164 2.74 0.31 -2.56
CA LEU A 164 2.07 -0.40 -1.47
C LEU A 164 2.30 -1.92 -1.50
N ARG A 165 2.38 -2.51 -2.70
CA ARG A 165 2.70 -3.94 -2.85
C ARG A 165 4.14 -4.27 -2.48
N ARG A 166 5.09 -3.39 -2.80
CA ARG A 166 6.50 -3.56 -2.42
C ARG A 166 6.69 -3.49 -0.92
N GLU A 167 5.90 -2.66 -0.22
CA GLU A 167 5.92 -2.60 1.24
C GLU A 167 5.43 -3.89 1.91
N ILE A 168 4.66 -4.72 1.18
CA ILE A 168 4.10 -5.99 1.66
C ILE A 168 4.75 -7.19 0.94
N GLU A 169 5.87 -6.99 0.24
CA GLU A 169 6.51 -8.06 -0.53
C GLU A 169 7.05 -9.15 0.41
N PRO A 170 6.72 -10.45 0.18
CA PRO A 170 7.16 -11.51 1.04
C PRO A 170 8.69 -11.61 1.03
N VAL A 171 9.28 -11.64 2.22
CA VAL A 171 10.72 -11.88 2.37
C VAL A 171 11.10 -13.27 1.87
N SER A 172 12.38 -13.46 1.52
CA SER A 172 12.88 -14.77 1.13
C SER A 172 12.65 -15.78 2.27
N ALA A 173 12.46 -17.07 1.93
CA ALA A 173 12.32 -18.11 2.94
C ALA A 173 13.53 -18.15 3.91
N ALA A 174 14.73 -17.83 3.42
CA ALA A 174 15.93 -17.75 4.24
C ALA A 174 15.86 -16.61 5.27
N ASP A 175 15.37 -15.43 4.88
CA ASP A 175 15.22 -14.29 5.78
C ASP A 175 14.11 -14.51 6.80
N PHE A 176 13.00 -15.12 6.37
CA PHE A 176 11.95 -15.54 7.28
C PHE A 176 12.47 -16.53 8.33
N MET A 177 13.25 -17.54 7.94
CA MET A 177 13.82 -18.50 8.90
C MET A 177 14.81 -17.85 9.87
N ARG A 178 15.64 -16.90 9.41
CA ARG A 178 16.55 -16.13 10.28
C ARG A 178 15.79 -15.27 11.28
N PHE A 179 14.72 -14.61 10.82
CA PHE A 179 13.81 -13.89 11.70
C PHE A 179 13.19 -14.84 12.72
N LEU A 180 12.62 -15.96 12.27
CA LEU A 180 11.92 -16.92 13.11
C LEU A 180 12.84 -17.48 14.20
N PHE A 181 14.07 -17.89 13.87
CA PHE A 181 15.01 -18.40 14.88
C PHE A 181 15.42 -17.35 15.90
N ARG A 182 15.58 -16.08 15.51
CA ARG A 182 15.85 -15.00 16.47
C ARG A 182 14.62 -14.69 17.32
N TRP A 183 13.45 -14.59 16.71
CA TRP A 183 12.19 -14.31 17.40
C TRP A 183 11.82 -15.41 18.38
N GLN A 184 12.15 -16.67 18.07
CA GLN A 184 11.96 -17.82 18.94
C GLN A 184 13.13 -18.07 19.90
N HIS A 185 14.11 -17.16 19.97
CA HIS A 185 15.30 -17.27 20.83
C HIS A 185 16.19 -18.50 20.58
N CYS A 186 16.06 -19.19 19.43
CA CYS A 186 16.87 -20.34 19.05
C CYS A 186 18.20 -19.99 18.39
N ALA A 187 18.35 -18.75 17.91
CA ALA A 187 19.58 -18.30 17.28
C ALA A 187 20.65 -17.94 18.32
N GLU A 188 21.92 -18.19 18.00
CA GLU A 188 23.04 -17.74 18.83
C GLU A 188 22.97 -16.22 19.06
N GLY A 189 23.15 -15.79 20.30
CA GLY A 189 23.03 -14.39 20.72
C GLY A 189 21.58 -13.87 20.90
N ALA A 190 20.56 -14.62 20.51
CA ALA A 190 19.15 -14.29 20.76
C ALA A 190 18.55 -15.02 21.99
N GLN A 191 19.30 -15.93 22.59
CA GLN A 191 18.90 -16.69 23.77
C GLN A 191 18.69 -15.77 24.98
N LEU A 192 17.61 -16.02 25.71
CA LEU A 192 17.30 -15.32 26.95
C LEU A 192 18.07 -15.93 28.12
N HIS A 193 18.08 -15.23 29.25
CA HIS A 193 18.89 -15.60 30.42
C HIS A 193 18.08 -15.56 31.70
N GLY A 194 18.39 -16.49 32.60
CA GLY A 194 17.80 -16.54 33.95
C GLY A 194 16.31 -16.88 33.96
N GLU A 195 15.74 -16.79 35.16
CA GLU A 195 14.31 -17.00 35.40
C GLU A 195 13.40 -16.00 34.63
N PRO A 196 13.73 -14.70 34.50
CA PRO A 196 12.92 -13.78 33.70
C PRO A 196 12.84 -14.20 32.22
N GLY A 197 13.96 -14.66 31.65
CA GLY A 197 14.00 -15.18 30.29
C GLY A 197 13.16 -16.44 30.11
N LEU A 198 13.20 -17.36 31.08
CA LEU A 198 12.35 -18.54 31.08
C LEU A 198 10.86 -18.19 31.10
N ARG A 199 10.45 -17.20 31.90
CA ARG A 199 9.07 -16.71 31.97
C ARG A 199 8.59 -16.10 30.64
N GLU A 200 9.50 -15.46 29.91
CA GLU A 200 9.21 -14.91 28.57
C GLU A 200 9.07 -16.02 27.53
N VAL A 201 10.01 -16.97 27.48
CA VAL A 201 9.95 -18.14 26.58
C VAL A 201 8.66 -18.94 26.77
N LEU A 202 8.33 -19.27 28.02
CA LEU A 202 7.13 -20.07 28.31
C LEU A 202 5.83 -19.28 28.09
N GLY A 203 5.88 -17.95 28.18
CA GLY A 203 4.77 -17.09 27.75
C GLY A 203 4.58 -17.09 26.24
N GLN A 204 5.68 -17.01 25.47
CA GLN A 204 5.64 -17.05 24.01
C GLN A 204 5.22 -18.42 23.46
N LEU A 205 5.56 -19.50 24.18
CA LEU A 205 5.17 -20.87 23.85
C LEU A 205 3.83 -21.29 24.50
N ALA A 206 3.09 -20.37 25.11
CA ALA A 206 1.77 -20.68 25.64
C ALA A 206 0.87 -21.22 24.52
N GLY A 207 0.24 -22.37 24.75
CA GLY A 207 -0.58 -23.06 23.75
C GLY A 207 0.18 -24.07 22.87
N PHE A 208 1.51 -24.12 22.95
CA PHE A 208 2.31 -25.16 22.28
C PHE A 208 2.35 -26.43 23.13
N GLU A 209 2.12 -27.59 22.50
CA GLU A 209 2.27 -28.90 23.15
C GLU A 209 3.50 -29.64 22.63
N ALA A 210 4.32 -30.13 23.55
CA ALA A 210 5.48 -30.96 23.25
C ALA A 210 5.55 -32.15 24.23
N PRO A 211 6.21 -33.27 23.87
CA PRO A 211 6.46 -34.36 24.81
C PRO A 211 7.12 -33.84 26.08
N ALA A 212 6.65 -34.29 27.25
CA ALA A 212 7.17 -33.86 28.55
C ALA A 212 8.71 -33.95 28.64
N SER A 213 9.32 -35.02 28.11
CA SER A 213 10.79 -35.18 28.03
C SER A 213 11.51 -34.10 27.21
N SER A 214 10.86 -33.54 26.20
CA SER A 214 11.50 -32.62 25.25
C SER A 214 11.54 -31.17 25.74
N TRP A 215 10.69 -30.81 26.71
CA TRP A 215 10.55 -29.42 27.16
C TRP A 215 11.85 -28.87 27.71
N GLU A 216 12.42 -29.49 28.73
CA GLU A 216 13.68 -29.03 29.31
C GLU A 216 14.87 -29.37 28.43
N ALA A 217 14.89 -30.59 27.86
CA ALA A 217 16.03 -31.10 27.11
C ALA A 217 16.28 -30.35 25.78
N SER A 218 15.22 -29.94 25.07
CA SER A 218 15.33 -29.41 23.71
C SER A 218 14.65 -28.06 23.50
N VAL A 219 13.48 -27.83 24.11
CA VAL A 219 12.69 -26.61 23.86
C VAL A 219 13.25 -25.42 24.63
N ILE A 220 13.42 -25.59 25.95
CA ILE A 220 13.87 -24.54 26.86
C ILE A 220 15.39 -24.36 26.77
N SER A 221 16.16 -25.45 26.76
CA SER A 221 17.64 -25.40 26.69
C SER A 221 18.16 -24.65 25.45
N MET A 222 17.42 -24.69 24.34
CA MET A 222 17.79 -23.99 23.11
C MET A 222 17.49 -22.49 23.17
N ARG A 223 16.58 -22.05 24.05
CA ARG A 223 16.06 -20.67 24.14
C ARG A 223 16.59 -19.90 25.34
N VAL A 224 16.99 -20.61 26.39
CA VAL A 224 17.52 -20.02 27.62
C VAL A 224 18.95 -20.49 27.81
N ALA A 225 19.89 -19.55 27.73
CA ALA A 225 21.30 -19.83 27.93
C ALA A 225 21.56 -20.23 29.39
N ASN A 226 22.40 -21.25 29.58
CA ASN A 226 22.74 -21.82 30.90
C ASN A 226 21.50 -22.16 31.74
N TYR A 227 20.47 -22.74 31.10
CA TYR A 227 19.24 -23.15 31.76
C TYR A 227 19.52 -24.06 32.96
N ARG A 228 18.77 -23.80 34.04
CA ARG A 228 18.83 -24.48 35.31
C ARG A 228 17.43 -24.99 35.67
N PRO A 229 17.23 -26.31 35.88
CA PRO A 229 15.92 -26.89 36.19
C PRO A 229 15.21 -26.23 37.38
N GLU A 230 15.98 -25.74 38.35
CA GLU A 230 15.45 -25.12 39.57
C GLU A 230 14.61 -23.86 39.28
N TRP A 231 14.86 -23.16 38.15
CA TRP A 231 14.05 -22.01 37.75
C TRP A 231 12.64 -22.40 37.35
N LEU A 232 12.47 -23.51 36.62
CA LEU A 232 11.15 -24.01 36.24
C LEU A 232 10.37 -24.50 37.46
N ASP A 233 11.04 -25.24 38.34
CA ASP A 233 10.46 -25.70 39.60
C ASP A 233 9.99 -24.53 40.46
N THR A 234 10.82 -23.48 40.59
CA THR A 234 10.49 -22.28 41.37
C THR A 234 9.24 -21.59 40.84
N LEU A 235 9.15 -21.37 39.52
CA LEU A 235 7.99 -20.73 38.88
C LEU A 235 6.72 -21.57 39.02
N CYS A 236 6.83 -22.90 38.97
CA CYS A 236 5.71 -23.81 39.22
C CYS A 236 5.27 -23.78 40.68
N LEU A 237 6.21 -23.79 41.64
CA LEU A 237 5.93 -23.75 43.08
C LEU A 237 5.32 -22.42 43.53
N GLN A 238 5.75 -21.31 42.94
CA GLN A 238 5.13 -19.99 43.14
C GLN A 238 3.72 -19.89 42.53
N GLY A 239 3.35 -20.86 41.69
CA GLY A 239 2.06 -20.89 41.00
C GLY A 239 1.95 -19.87 39.89
N GLU A 240 3.07 -19.31 39.40
CA GLU A 240 3.10 -18.40 38.25
C GLU A 240 2.85 -19.17 36.94
N LEU A 241 3.38 -20.39 36.86
CA LEU A 241 3.24 -21.29 35.72
C LEU A 241 2.42 -22.52 36.08
N THR A 242 1.62 -22.95 35.12
CA THR A 242 0.86 -24.20 35.17
C THR A 242 1.15 -25.01 33.92
N TRP A 243 1.09 -26.33 34.05
CA TRP A 243 1.30 -27.25 32.93
C TRP A 243 0.22 -28.31 32.91
N GLY A 244 -0.07 -28.82 31.72
CA GLY A 244 -1.11 -29.82 31.53
C GLY A 244 -1.25 -30.22 30.08
N ARG A 245 -2.24 -31.07 29.82
CA ARG A 245 -2.64 -31.40 28.45
C ARG A 245 -3.71 -30.41 28.01
N LEU A 246 -3.43 -29.67 26.94
CA LEU A 246 -4.41 -28.81 26.26
C LEU A 246 -5.32 -29.67 25.38
N THR A 247 -4.75 -30.70 24.73
CA THR A 247 -5.54 -31.64 23.95
C THR A 247 -6.07 -32.76 24.86
N PRO A 248 -7.41 -32.93 24.97
CA PRO A 248 -7.96 -34.05 25.73
C PRO A 248 -7.50 -35.37 25.10
N PRO A 249 -7.15 -36.38 25.90
CA PRO A 249 -6.80 -37.67 25.36
C PRO A 249 -7.99 -38.19 24.54
N ILE A 250 -7.73 -38.62 23.31
CA ILE A 250 -8.72 -39.36 22.53
C ILE A 250 -9.14 -40.53 23.41
N PRO A 251 -10.42 -40.61 23.84
CA PRO A 251 -10.85 -41.77 24.60
C PRO A 251 -10.53 -42.96 23.73
N LYS A 252 -9.72 -43.90 24.24
CA LYS A 252 -9.57 -45.19 23.57
C LYS A 252 -10.98 -45.62 23.27
N ALA A 253 -11.31 -45.81 21.99
CA ALA A 253 -12.60 -46.35 21.60
C ALA A 253 -12.85 -47.49 22.57
N VAL A 254 -13.92 -47.39 23.36
CA VAL A 254 -14.31 -48.48 24.23
C VAL A 254 -14.46 -49.63 23.26
N VAL A 255 -13.46 -50.51 23.23
CA VAL A 255 -13.59 -51.78 22.56
C VAL A 255 -14.72 -52.39 23.36
N ALA A 256 -15.93 -52.36 22.78
CA ALA A 256 -17.07 -53.06 23.36
C ALA A 256 -16.51 -54.43 23.75
N PRO A 257 -16.68 -54.85 25.01
CA PRO A 257 -16.06 -56.09 25.46
C PRO A 257 -16.39 -57.14 24.42
N ALA A 258 -15.38 -57.86 23.92
CA ALA A 258 -15.61 -59.06 23.14
C ALA A 258 -16.65 -59.84 23.95
N VAL A 259 -17.85 -60.00 23.37
CA VAL A 259 -19.04 -60.54 24.04
C VAL A 259 -18.59 -61.64 24.98
N ARG A 260 -18.69 -61.42 26.29
CA ARG A 260 -18.30 -62.47 27.25
C ARG A 260 -19.21 -63.65 26.92
N PRO A 261 -18.68 -64.86 26.65
CA PRO A 261 -19.55 -66.00 26.43
C PRO A 261 -20.43 -66.14 27.68
N VAL A 262 -21.75 -66.00 27.50
CA VAL A 262 -22.72 -66.10 28.57
C VAL A 262 -22.59 -67.51 29.15
N HIS A 263 -22.18 -67.62 30.41
CA HIS A 263 -22.25 -68.90 31.09
C HIS A 263 -23.72 -69.21 31.35
N PRO A 264 -24.20 -70.46 31.14
CA PRO A 264 -25.62 -70.81 31.32
C PRO A 264 -26.19 -70.42 32.71
N ASP A 265 -25.33 -70.35 33.72
CA ASP A 265 -25.69 -70.02 35.10
C ASP A 265 -25.93 -68.51 35.34
N ASP A 266 -25.47 -67.63 34.45
CA ASP A 266 -25.64 -66.17 34.56
C ASP A 266 -27.07 -65.72 34.23
N PHE A 267 -27.87 -66.59 33.61
CA PHE A 267 -29.25 -66.27 33.20
C PHE A 267 -30.21 -66.18 34.39
N TRP A 268 -29.93 -66.87 35.49
CA TRP A 268 -30.84 -66.98 36.63
C TRP A 268 -30.54 -66.02 37.79
N THR A 269 -29.34 -65.41 37.84
CA THR A 269 -28.88 -64.62 38.99
C THR A 269 -29.11 -63.10 38.86
N GLY A 270 -29.56 -62.61 37.69
CA GLY A 270 -29.91 -61.20 37.48
C GLY A 270 -28.76 -60.20 37.64
N GLN A 271 -27.52 -60.67 37.83
CA GLN A 271 -26.34 -59.82 38.10
C GLN A 271 -25.63 -59.31 36.83
N ALA A 272 -26.09 -59.70 35.64
CA ALA A 272 -25.34 -59.52 34.39
C ALA A 272 -25.30 -58.08 33.84
N ALA A 273 -26.06 -57.11 34.37
CA ALA A 273 -26.31 -55.87 33.63
C ALA A 273 -25.51 -54.63 34.05
N ASN A 274 -24.93 -54.53 35.26
CA ASN A 274 -24.49 -53.22 35.78
C ASN A 274 -23.17 -53.25 36.59
N ALA A 275 -22.09 -53.82 36.04
CA ALA A 275 -20.76 -53.51 36.54
C ALA A 275 -20.23 -52.24 35.85
N PRO A 276 -19.90 -51.15 36.58
CA PRO A 276 -19.42 -49.92 35.95
C PRO A 276 -18.08 -50.15 35.24
N LEU A 277 -17.95 -49.61 34.03
CA LEU A 277 -16.70 -49.62 33.26
C LEU A 277 -15.65 -48.79 34.01
N VAL A 278 -14.75 -49.45 34.72
CA VAL A 278 -13.60 -48.80 35.35
C VAL A 278 -12.63 -48.40 34.24
N SER A 279 -12.67 -47.15 33.81
CA SER A 279 -11.61 -46.60 32.97
C SER A 279 -10.30 -46.64 33.76
N LYS A 280 -9.27 -47.32 33.24
CA LYS A 280 -7.95 -47.29 33.86
C LYS A 280 -7.40 -45.86 33.79
N PRO A 281 -6.95 -45.26 34.90
CA PRO A 281 -6.27 -43.97 34.84
C PRO A 281 -5.06 -44.09 33.91
N LEU A 282 -4.93 -43.13 33.00
CA LEU A 282 -3.80 -43.06 32.07
C LEU A 282 -2.51 -42.89 32.88
N THR A 283 -1.58 -43.83 32.72
CA THR A 283 -0.27 -43.74 33.37
C THR A 283 0.51 -42.57 32.78
N PRO A 284 1.07 -41.66 33.60
CA PRO A 284 1.89 -40.56 33.09
C PRO A 284 3.10 -41.16 32.36
N THR A 285 3.27 -40.80 31.09
CA THR A 285 4.38 -41.25 30.26
C THR A 285 5.18 -40.03 29.83
N SER A 286 6.51 -40.13 29.80
CA SER A 286 7.41 -39.04 29.40
C SER A 286 7.20 -38.53 27.96
N LEU A 287 6.53 -39.33 27.13
CA LEU A 287 6.14 -38.99 25.76
C LEU A 287 4.78 -38.29 25.66
N ALA A 288 4.07 -38.14 26.79
CA ALA A 288 2.79 -37.45 26.78
C ALA A 288 3.01 -35.97 26.40
N PRO A 289 2.22 -35.44 25.44
CA PRO A 289 2.27 -34.02 25.13
C PRO A 289 1.75 -33.23 26.34
N ILE A 290 2.50 -32.22 26.74
CA ILE A 290 2.10 -31.22 27.73
C ILE A 290 2.39 -29.84 27.15
N GLY A 291 1.63 -28.85 27.57
CA GLY A 291 1.90 -27.43 27.35
C GLY A 291 2.10 -26.71 28.68
N PHE A 292 2.86 -25.62 28.63
CA PHE A 292 2.96 -24.66 29.73
C PHE A 292 2.12 -23.43 29.40
N CYS A 293 1.54 -22.81 30.43
CA CYS A 293 0.82 -21.55 30.33
C CYS A 293 0.98 -20.78 31.64
N ARG A 294 0.80 -19.46 31.59
CA ARG A 294 0.76 -18.67 32.82
C ARG A 294 -0.59 -18.86 33.47
N ARG A 295 -0.60 -18.92 34.80
CA ARG A 295 -1.85 -19.15 35.56
C ARG A 295 -2.94 -18.10 35.25
N GLN A 296 -2.54 -16.87 34.98
CA GLN A 296 -3.45 -15.78 34.61
C GLN A 296 -4.16 -16.00 33.26
N ASP A 297 -3.62 -16.85 32.38
CA ASP A 297 -4.18 -17.12 31.04
C ASP A 297 -5.19 -18.29 31.05
N VAL A 298 -5.37 -18.96 32.20
CA VAL A 298 -6.24 -20.14 32.39
C VAL A 298 -7.53 -19.78 33.15
N GLY A 299 -7.78 -18.47 33.38
CA GLY A 299 -8.93 -17.94 34.12
C GLY A 299 -10.18 -17.67 33.28
#